data_AF-A0A2C9JTH3-F1
#
_entry.id   AF-A0A2C9JTH3-F1
#
_cell.length_a   1.000
_cell.length_b   1.000
_cell.length_c   1.000
_cell.angle_alpha   90.00
_cell.angle_beta   90.00
_cell.angle_gamma   90.00
#
_symmetry.space_group_name_H-M   'P 1'
#
loop_
_entity.id
_entity.type
_entity.pdbx_description
1 polymer ?
#
loop_
_entity_poly.entity_id
_entity_poly.type
_entity_poly.pdbx_seq_one_letter_code
_entity_poly.pdbx_strand_id
1 'polypeptide(L)'
;MHLRKAKLMFFYTRYPSSSILKMYFPDVMFNKNNTAQLVKWFSNFREFFYIQMEKYARQALAEGCKHAEDLVVTTDSELFRHLNLHYNRNNQIEVPMNFLAAVQAALKEFFKSIQSSKDAEPSWKKAIYKVIARMDETLPDFFKSPNWMEQLGDQ
;
A
#
# COMPACT_ATOMS: atom_id res chain seq x y z
N MET A 1 18.17 -2.93 -5.50
CA MET A 1 17.40 -4.17 -5.65
C MET A 1 16.36 -4.35 -4.53
N HIS A 2 16.74 -4.42 -3.25
CA HIS A 2 15.79 -4.69 -2.15
C HIS A 2 14.69 -3.65 -1.95
N LEU A 3 14.99 -2.35 -2.07
CA LEU A 3 13.96 -1.31 -1.97
C LEU A 3 12.86 -1.49 -3.03
N ARG A 4 13.25 -1.84 -4.25
CA ARG A 4 12.33 -2.11 -5.37
C ARG A 4 11.47 -3.33 -5.04
N LYS A 5 12.08 -4.44 -4.60
CA LYS A 5 11.36 -5.63 -4.12
C LYS A 5 10.35 -5.29 -3.03
N ALA A 6 10.77 -4.53 -2.01
CA ALA A 6 9.91 -4.08 -0.90
C ALA A 6 8.72 -3.22 -1.38
N LYS A 7 8.93 -2.35 -2.38
CA LYS A 7 7.84 -1.58 -2.98
C LYS A 7 6.82 -2.47 -3.69
N LEU A 8 7.26 -3.49 -4.41
CA LEU A 8 6.35 -4.44 -5.06
C LEU A 8 5.60 -5.32 -4.06
N MET A 9 6.28 -5.76 -2.99
CA MET A 9 5.66 -6.47 -1.87
C MET A 9 4.55 -5.65 -1.20
N PHE A 10 4.62 -4.31 -1.23
CA PHE A 10 3.62 -3.42 -0.65
C PHE A 10 2.23 -3.57 -1.27
N PHE A 11 2.13 -4.06 -2.51
CA PHE A 11 0.83 -4.35 -3.10
C PHE A 11 0.08 -5.46 -2.35
N TYR A 12 0.81 -6.42 -1.78
CA TYR A 12 0.24 -7.56 -1.07
C TYR A 12 0.12 -7.28 0.43
N THR A 13 1.17 -6.74 1.06
CA THR A 13 1.21 -6.49 2.50
C THR A 13 1.71 -5.08 2.82
N ARG A 14 0.89 -4.31 3.55
CA ARG A 14 1.24 -2.95 3.99
C ARG A 14 1.87 -2.97 5.39
N TYR A 15 1.64 -4.01 6.18
CA TYR A 15 2.08 -4.17 7.56
C TYR A 15 2.87 -5.49 7.77
N PRO A 16 3.94 -5.76 7.00
CA PRO A 16 4.70 -6.99 7.19
C PRO A 16 5.38 -6.99 8.57
N SER A 17 5.36 -8.13 9.23
CA SER A 17 6.13 -8.35 10.45
C SER A 17 7.63 -8.48 10.13
N SER A 18 8.48 -8.29 11.13
CA SER A 18 9.93 -8.56 10.99
C SER A 18 10.23 -10.01 10.60
N SER A 19 9.38 -10.98 10.98
CA SER A 19 9.55 -12.39 10.57
C SER A 19 9.26 -12.59 9.09
N ILE A 20 8.21 -11.97 8.56
CA ILE A 20 7.90 -11.96 7.12
C ILE A 20 9.05 -11.31 6.35
N LEU A 21 9.54 -10.14 6.79
CA LEU A 21 10.68 -9.50 6.13
C LEU A 21 11.92 -10.39 6.10
N LYS A 22 12.22 -11.12 7.18
CA LYS A 22 13.34 -12.08 7.18
C LYS A 22 13.16 -13.22 6.19
N MET A 23 11.94 -13.72 6.04
CA MET A 23 11.62 -14.83 5.14
C MET A 23 11.73 -14.45 3.65
N TYR A 24 11.33 -13.23 3.29
CA TYR A 24 11.27 -12.78 1.89
C TYR A 24 12.53 -12.03 1.43
N PHE A 25 13.54 -11.90 2.29
CA PHE A 25 14.86 -11.34 1.96
C PHE A 25 15.97 -12.29 2.44
N PRO A 26 16.03 -13.55 1.94
CA PRO A 26 16.97 -14.55 2.45
C PRO A 26 18.44 -14.22 2.14
N ASP A 27 18.67 -13.34 1.16
CA ASP A 27 19.98 -12.82 0.76
C ASP A 27 20.47 -11.67 1.68
N VAL A 28 19.64 -11.21 2.62
CA VAL A 28 19.99 -10.17 3.59
C VAL A 28 20.42 -10.79 4.91
N MET A 29 21.66 -10.52 5.32
CA MET A 29 22.14 -10.86 6.66
C MET A 29 21.58 -9.86 7.69
N PHE A 30 20.45 -10.21 8.31
CA PHE A 30 19.73 -9.30 9.21
C PHE A 30 20.51 -8.96 10.49
N ASN A 31 20.57 -7.67 10.80
CA ASN A 31 21.01 -7.09 12.06
C ASN A 31 20.00 -6.01 12.51
N LYS A 32 20.23 -5.40 13.68
CA LYS A 32 19.30 -4.39 14.22
C LYS A 32 19.10 -3.21 13.25
N ASN A 33 20.16 -2.76 12.60
CA ASN A 33 20.14 -1.56 11.74
C ASN A 33 19.37 -1.81 10.44
N ASN A 34 19.67 -2.89 9.72
CA ASN A 34 18.99 -3.19 8.46
C ASN A 34 17.53 -3.66 8.67
N THR A 35 17.23 -4.31 9.80
CA THR A 35 15.84 -4.63 10.19
C THR A 35 15.05 -3.34 10.37
N ALA A 36 15.59 -2.37 11.12
CA ALA A 36 14.95 -1.08 11.32
C ALA A 36 14.78 -0.30 10.00
N GLN A 37 15.77 -0.37 9.10
CA GLN A 37 15.69 0.27 7.79
C GLN A 37 14.54 -0.29 6.94
N LEU A 38 14.39 -1.62 6.87
CA LEU A 38 13.29 -2.26 6.13
C LEU A 38 11.91 -1.89 6.73
N VAL A 39 11.78 -1.91 8.06
CA VAL A 39 10.55 -1.47 8.76
C VAL A 39 10.26 0.00 8.47
N LYS A 40 11.29 0.85 8.40
CA LYS A 40 11.15 2.27 8.05
C LYS A 40 10.70 2.46 6.61
N TRP A 41 11.15 1.64 5.65
CA TRP A 41 10.64 1.68 4.28
C TRP A 41 9.14 1.45 4.23
N PHE A 42 8.63 0.39 4.85
CA PHE A 42 7.18 0.13 4.89
C PHE A 42 6.41 1.24 5.61
N SER A 43 7.00 1.86 6.64
CA SER A 43 6.41 3.06 7.26
C SER A 43 6.30 4.23 6.27
N ASN A 44 7.36 4.52 5.52
CA ASN A 44 7.35 5.58 4.50
C ASN A 44 6.39 5.26 3.34
N PHE A 45 6.26 3.98 2.97
CA PHE A 45 5.31 3.54 1.95
C PHE A 45 3.87 3.77 2.40
N ARG A 46 3.53 3.42 3.65
CA ARG A 46 2.21 3.70 4.22
C ARG A 46 1.95 5.20 4.34
N GLU A 47 2.94 5.99 4.72
CA GLU A 47 2.82 7.45 4.78
C GLU A 47 2.44 8.03 3.41
N PHE A 48 3.17 7.68 2.35
CA PHE A 48 2.82 8.09 0.99
C PHE A 48 1.41 7.62 0.61
N PHE A 49 1.09 6.35 0.84
CA PHE A 49 -0.23 5.77 0.55
C PHE A 49 -1.36 6.57 1.21
N TYR A 50 -1.28 6.80 2.52
CA TYR A 50 -2.32 7.48 3.27
C TYR A 50 -2.40 8.99 2.96
N ILE A 51 -1.28 9.63 2.61
CA ILE A 51 -1.31 11.00 2.09
C ILE A 51 -2.11 11.05 0.79
N GLN A 52 -1.94 10.09 -0.12
CA GLN A 52 -2.74 10.05 -1.35
C GLN A 52 -4.23 9.81 -1.05
N MET A 53 -4.56 8.87 -0.16
CA MET A 53 -5.97 8.63 0.21
C MET A 53 -6.63 9.90 0.77
N GLU A 54 -5.94 10.60 1.67
CA GLU A 54 -6.45 11.83 2.26
C GLU A 54 -6.62 12.92 1.20
N LYS A 55 -5.61 13.13 0.35
CA LYS A 55 -5.65 14.12 -0.73
C LYS A 55 -6.87 13.91 -1.63
N TYR A 56 -7.05 12.69 -2.14
CA TYR A 56 -8.15 12.38 -3.06
C TYR A 56 -9.51 12.38 -2.37
N ALA A 57 -9.59 11.97 -1.10
CA ALA A 57 -10.83 12.08 -0.33
C ALA A 57 -11.27 13.54 -0.13
N ARG A 58 -10.34 14.43 0.23
CA ARG A 58 -10.62 15.88 0.36
C ARG A 58 -11.00 16.50 -0.99
N GLN A 59 -10.31 16.11 -2.05
CA GLN A 59 -10.62 16.58 -3.41
C GLN A 59 -12.03 16.17 -3.83
N ALA A 60 -12.42 14.90 -3.65
CA ALA A 60 -13.76 14.44 -3.98
C ALA A 60 -14.86 15.20 -3.22
N LEU A 61 -14.64 15.50 -1.92
CA LEU A 61 -15.56 16.33 -1.13
C LEU A 61 -15.65 17.76 -1.68
N ALA A 62 -14.52 18.36 -2.05
CA ALA A 62 -14.48 19.71 -2.63
C ALA A 62 -15.16 19.78 -4.01
N GLU A 63 -15.11 18.69 -4.78
CA GLU A 63 -15.81 18.53 -6.07
C GLU A 63 -17.30 18.19 -5.91
N GLY A 64 -17.80 18.09 -4.68
CA GLY A 64 -19.23 17.91 -4.38
C GLY A 64 -19.70 16.46 -4.31
N CYS A 65 -18.79 15.48 -4.28
CA CYS A 65 -19.15 14.08 -4.04
C CYS A 65 -19.87 13.93 -2.69
N LYS A 66 -21.02 13.25 -2.69
CA LYS A 66 -21.88 13.11 -1.50
C LYS A 66 -21.82 11.75 -0.84
N HIS A 67 -21.56 10.69 -1.62
CA HIS A 67 -21.59 9.32 -1.11
C HIS A 67 -20.23 8.65 -1.32
N ALA A 68 -19.76 7.92 -0.30
CA ALA A 68 -18.50 7.20 -0.41
C ALA A 68 -18.61 6.06 -1.45
N GLU A 69 -19.82 5.59 -1.71
CA GLU A 69 -20.16 4.53 -2.65
C GLU A 69 -19.80 4.93 -4.08
N ASP A 70 -19.90 6.22 -4.40
CA ASP A 70 -19.56 6.82 -5.70
C ASP A 70 -18.05 6.82 -5.96
N LEU A 71 -17.23 6.65 -4.92
CA LEU A 71 -15.77 6.59 -5.05
C LEU A 71 -15.35 5.20 -5.54
N VAL A 72 -15.21 5.08 -6.85
CA VAL A 72 -14.71 3.86 -7.50
C VAL A 72 -13.26 4.07 -7.92
N VAL A 73 -12.38 3.15 -7.52
CA VAL A 73 -10.97 3.15 -7.95
C VAL A 73 -10.76 2.01 -8.92
N THR A 74 -10.44 2.37 -10.16
CA THR A 74 -10.09 1.46 -11.26
C THR A 74 -8.61 1.59 -11.64
N THR A 75 -8.13 0.74 -12.54
CA THR A 75 -6.78 0.85 -13.13
C THR A 75 -6.56 2.15 -13.92
N ASP A 76 -7.63 2.78 -14.39
CA ASP A 76 -7.59 4.05 -15.12
C ASP A 76 -7.67 5.27 -14.20
N SER A 77 -7.93 5.06 -12.91
CA SER A 77 -8.04 6.14 -11.94
C SER A 77 -6.69 6.83 -11.73
N GLU A 78 -6.71 8.17 -11.67
CA GLU A 78 -5.49 8.95 -11.48
C GLU A 78 -4.77 8.60 -10.16
N LEU A 79 -5.55 8.35 -9.09
CA LEU A 79 -5.04 7.85 -7.83
C LEU A 79 -4.24 6.56 -8.03
N PHE A 80 -4.80 5.58 -8.75
CA PHE A 80 -4.11 4.31 -9.00
C PHE A 80 -2.83 4.53 -9.80
N ARG A 81 -2.87 5.36 -10.86
CA ARG A 81 -1.69 5.70 -11.67
C ARG A 81 -0.55 6.27 -10.82
N HIS A 82 -0.87 7.16 -9.86
CA HIS A 82 0.12 7.71 -8.94
C HIS A 82 0.73 6.65 -8.00
N LEU A 83 -0.08 5.75 -7.47
CA LEU A 83 0.41 4.66 -6.62
C LEU A 83 1.27 3.68 -7.44
N ASN A 84 0.81 3.27 -8.61
CA ASN A 84 1.52 2.35 -9.48
C ASN A 84 2.87 2.94 -9.92
N LEU A 85 2.92 4.22 -10.31
CA LEU A 85 4.18 4.89 -10.62
C LEU A 85 5.15 4.92 -9.42
N HIS A 86 4.63 5.10 -8.20
CA HIS A 86 5.44 5.15 -6.99
C HIS A 86 6.03 3.79 -6.61
N TYR A 87 5.20 2.73 -6.60
CA TYR A 87 5.60 1.40 -6.13
C TYR A 87 6.17 0.51 -7.24
N ASN A 88 5.73 0.70 -8.48
CA ASN A 88 5.99 -0.17 -9.63
C ASN A 88 6.39 0.64 -10.87
N ARG A 89 7.37 1.53 -10.71
CA ARG A 89 7.82 2.49 -11.74
C ARG A 89 8.05 1.90 -13.13
N ASN A 90 8.47 0.64 -13.21
CA ASN A 90 8.78 -0.05 -14.46
C ASN A 90 7.72 -1.08 -14.87
N ASN A 91 6.54 -1.08 -14.24
CA ASN A 91 5.46 -2.05 -14.46
C ASN A 91 5.96 -3.50 -14.47
N GLN A 92 6.76 -3.87 -13.47
CA GLN A 92 7.42 -5.18 -13.41
C GLN A 92 6.46 -6.32 -13.09
N ILE A 93 5.36 -6.00 -12.39
CA ILE A 93 4.31 -6.96 -12.07
C ILE A 93 2.96 -6.35 -12.41
N GLU A 94 2.00 -7.20 -12.71
CA GLU A 94 0.59 -6.85 -12.67
C GLU A 94 0.19 -6.56 -11.21
N VAL A 95 -0.59 -5.50 -11.00
CA VAL A 95 -1.02 -5.10 -9.66
C VAL A 95 -2.21 -5.96 -9.24
N PRO A 96 -2.15 -6.66 -8.09
CA PRO A 96 -3.23 -7.55 -7.68
C PRO A 96 -4.54 -6.79 -7.41
N MET A 97 -5.66 -7.38 -7.79
CA MET A 97 -7.01 -6.80 -7.58
C MET A 97 -7.30 -6.48 -6.11
N ASN A 98 -6.73 -7.25 -5.19
CA ASN A 98 -6.87 -7.00 -3.75
C ASN A 98 -6.16 -5.71 -3.29
N PHE A 99 -5.10 -5.28 -3.98
CA PHE A 99 -4.51 -3.96 -3.74
C PHE A 99 -5.48 -2.85 -4.17
N LEU A 100 -6.10 -2.97 -5.34
CA LEU A 100 -7.13 -2.02 -5.79
C LEU A 100 -8.30 -1.94 -4.81
N ALA A 101 -8.77 -3.10 -4.31
CA ALA A 101 -9.80 -3.15 -3.27
C ALA A 101 -9.35 -2.43 -1.98
N ALA A 102 -8.10 -2.61 -1.55
CA ALA A 102 -7.54 -1.92 -0.38
C ALA A 102 -7.41 -0.41 -0.59
N VAL A 103 -7.02 0.04 -1.79
CA VAL A 103 -6.98 1.47 -2.16
C VAL A 103 -8.38 2.07 -2.08
N GLN A 104 -9.36 1.42 -2.70
CA GLN A 104 -10.74 1.89 -2.69
C GLN A 104 -11.31 1.93 -1.26
N ALA A 105 -11.08 0.87 -0.48
CA ALA A 105 -11.51 0.82 0.92
C ALA A 105 -10.89 1.95 1.74
N ALA A 106 -9.58 2.18 1.59
CA ALA A 106 -8.90 3.27 2.29
C ALA A 106 -9.47 4.63 1.88
N LEU A 107 -9.61 4.90 0.58
CA LEU A 107 -10.20 6.14 0.09
C LEU A 107 -11.58 6.40 0.68
N LYS A 108 -12.46 5.38 0.71
CA LYS A 108 -13.81 5.47 1.29
C LYS A 108 -13.78 5.74 2.79
N GLU A 109 -12.89 5.09 3.55
CA GLU A 109 -12.75 5.32 4.99
C GLU A 109 -12.22 6.74 5.31
N PHE A 110 -11.27 7.24 4.52
CA PHE A 110 -10.80 8.62 4.62
C PHE A 110 -11.93 9.60 4.31
N PHE A 111 -12.65 9.39 3.20
CA PHE A 111 -13.77 10.23 2.80
C PHE A 111 -14.86 10.28 3.87
N LYS A 112 -15.33 9.13 4.38
CA LYS A 112 -16.34 9.06 5.45
C LYS A 112 -15.89 9.80 6.70
N SER A 113 -14.62 9.66 7.08
CA SER A 113 -14.08 10.30 8.27
C SER A 113 -14.02 11.82 8.12
N ILE A 114 -13.57 12.32 6.97
CA ILE A 114 -13.48 13.76 6.69
C ILE A 114 -14.87 14.36 6.51
N GLN A 115 -15.78 13.67 5.80
CA GLN A 115 -17.16 14.12 5.60
C GLN A 115 -17.92 14.30 6.92
N SER A 116 -17.63 13.45 7.90
CA SER A 116 -18.20 13.53 9.24
C SER A 116 -17.37 14.37 10.22
N SER A 117 -16.38 15.11 9.72
CA SER A 117 -15.48 15.98 10.51
C SER A 117 -14.72 15.26 11.63
N LYS A 118 -14.57 13.93 11.54
CA LYS A 118 -13.79 13.13 12.50
C LYS A 118 -12.29 13.34 12.33
N ASP A 119 -11.85 13.93 11.22
CA ASP A 119 -10.44 14.21 10.95
C ASP A 119 -9.84 15.31 11.85
N ALA A 120 -10.68 16.04 12.59
CA ALA A 120 -10.26 16.95 13.66
C ALA A 120 -9.87 16.21 14.96
N GLU A 121 -10.30 14.96 15.14
CA GLU A 121 -10.02 14.19 16.35
C GLU A 121 -8.58 13.65 16.38
N PRO A 122 -7.92 13.61 17.55
CA PRO A 122 -6.65 12.92 17.69
C PRO A 122 -6.78 11.46 17.28
N SER A 123 -5.81 10.95 16.50
CA SER A 123 -5.75 9.54 16.08
C SER A 123 -6.91 9.04 15.21
N TRP A 124 -7.68 9.90 14.55
CA TRP A 124 -8.79 9.50 13.67
C TRP A 124 -8.42 8.43 12.63
N LYS A 125 -7.18 8.49 12.11
CA LYS A 125 -6.65 7.51 11.14
C LYS A 125 -6.44 6.10 11.72
N LYS A 126 -6.45 5.92 13.06
CA LYS A 126 -6.19 4.63 13.72
C LYS A 126 -7.25 3.58 13.36
N ALA A 127 -8.51 3.99 13.19
CA ALA A 127 -9.57 3.08 12.75
C ALA A 127 -9.31 2.63 11.30
N ILE A 128 -8.93 3.56 10.42
CA ILE A 128 -8.63 3.30 9.02
C ILE A 128 -7.45 2.32 8.90
N TYR A 129 -6.37 2.55 9.65
CA TYR A 129 -5.21 1.66 9.66
C TYR A 129 -5.57 0.22 10.03
N LYS A 130 -6.50 0.02 10.97
CA LYS A 130 -6.98 -1.31 11.35
C LYS A 130 -7.76 -1.98 10.22
N VAL A 131 -8.56 -1.23 9.44
CA VAL A 131 -9.27 -1.77 8.28
C VAL A 131 -8.26 -2.25 7.24
N ILE A 132 -7.31 -1.39 6.86
CA ILE A 132 -6.34 -1.70 5.79
C ILE A 132 -5.37 -2.81 6.19
N ALA A 133 -4.99 -2.88 7.47
CA ALA A 133 -4.13 -3.96 7.98
C ALA A 133 -4.79 -5.35 7.88
N ARG A 134 -6.13 -5.45 7.95
CA ARG A 134 -6.85 -6.72 7.81
C ARG A 134 -6.98 -7.19 6.35
N MET A 135 -6.67 -6.32 5.40
CA MET A 135 -6.70 -6.63 3.98
C MET A 135 -5.34 -7.11 3.45
N ASP A 136 -4.33 -7.23 4.33
CA ASP A 136 -3.01 -7.70 3.95
C ASP A 136 -3.09 -9.16 3.54
N GLU A 137 -2.43 -9.49 2.43
CA GLU A 137 -2.39 -10.84 1.88
C GLU A 137 -1.06 -11.52 2.12
N THR A 138 -1.07 -12.84 1.93
CA THR A 138 0.18 -13.60 1.88
C THR A 138 0.97 -13.16 0.66
N LEU A 139 2.26 -12.92 0.85
CA LEU A 139 3.16 -12.57 -0.24
C LEU A 139 3.36 -13.76 -1.19
N PRO A 140 3.41 -13.55 -2.52
CA PRO A 140 3.73 -14.60 -3.47
C PRO A 140 5.10 -15.24 -3.23
N ASP A 141 5.20 -16.56 -3.38
CA ASP A 141 6.42 -17.32 -3.09
C ASP A 141 7.61 -16.94 -3.97
N PHE A 142 7.39 -16.41 -5.19
CA PHE A 142 8.48 -15.97 -6.06
C PHE A 142 9.32 -14.86 -5.41
N PHE A 143 8.74 -14.06 -4.50
CA PHE A 143 9.49 -13.08 -3.73
C PHE A 143 10.47 -13.74 -2.75
N LYS A 144 10.40 -15.04 -2.45
CA LYS A 144 11.43 -15.70 -1.62
C LYS A 144 12.72 -15.92 -2.40
N SER A 145 12.67 -15.98 -3.73
CA SER A 145 13.88 -16.16 -4.54
C SER A 145 14.79 -14.92 -4.50
N PRO A 146 16.12 -15.08 -4.36
CA PRO A 146 17.07 -14.01 -4.63
C PRO A 146 16.95 -13.49 -6.07
N ASN A 147 16.61 -14.38 -7.01
CA ASN A 147 16.40 -14.10 -8.42
C ASN A 147 14.91 -13.88 -8.75
N TRP A 148 14.14 -13.31 -7.82
CA TRP A 148 12.69 -13.09 -8.00
C TRP A 148 12.32 -12.33 -9.29
N MET A 149 13.24 -11.55 -9.88
CA MET A 149 13.01 -10.86 -11.15
C MET A 149 13.05 -11.79 -12.37
N GLU A 150 13.87 -12.85 -12.35
CA GLU A 150 13.93 -13.82 -13.45
C GLU A 150 12.63 -14.64 -13.51
N GLN A 151 12.06 -14.94 -12.34
CA GLN A 151 10.80 -15.68 -12.22
C GLN A 151 9.55 -14.91 -12.69
N LEU A 152 9.69 -13.62 -13.02
CA LEU A 152 8.60 -12.82 -13.60
C LEU A 152 8.50 -12.96 -15.12
N GLY A 153 9.55 -13.46 -15.79
CA GLY A 153 9.58 -13.63 -17.26
C GLY A 153 9.05 -14.97 -17.76
N ASP A 154 8.85 -15.94 -16.86
CA ASP A 154 8.40 -17.31 -17.17
C ASP A 154 6.88 -17.51 -16.92
N GLN A 155 6.11 -16.42 -16.80
CA GLN A 155 4.64 -16.45 -16.64
C GLN A 155 3.91 -15.94 -17.88
#